data_AF-A0A2D5Z5M0-F1
#
_entry.id   AF-A0A2D5Z5M0-F1
#
_cell.length_a   1.000
_cell.length_b   1.000
_cell.length_c   1.000
_cell.angle_alpha   90.00
_cell.angle_beta   90.00
_cell.angle_gamma   90.00
#
_symmetry.space_group_name_H-M   'P 1'
#
loop_
_entity.id
_entity.type
_entity.pdbx_description
1 polymer ?
#
loop_
_entity_poly.entity_id
_entity_poly.type
_entity_poly.pdbx_seq_one_letter_code
_entity_poly.pdbx_strand_id
1 'polypeptide(L)'
;MTTEPARGQIYDGDGDQLMEGVDHNDRIIILPDSSEGRKQDPTERLRIMWGHWLLDDLLANRYRSLVCAVNADDNSHGFITQLADLLPTSQWSEKTITDYARHLVQPNTMTVVKFDMDAVEVLALLRPSEHEHLAVEDLHHGYKIVTEMIRRRPGRMPSASVCFLGAHANVLSDDGGAEPSFETVLRAMYDAGYRGDVYPSPWMWSATTGVFARYPFPDSLERMREGGF
;
A
#
# COMPACT_ATOMS: atom_id res chain seq x y z
N MET A 1 -21.43 -26.06 -2.36
CA MET A 1 -20.01 -25.78 -2.66
C MET A 1 -19.72 -24.40 -2.11
N THR A 2 -19.10 -24.35 -0.94
CA THR A 2 -18.57 -23.11 -0.36
C THR A 2 -17.38 -22.69 -1.20
N THR A 3 -17.53 -21.62 -1.96
CA THR A 3 -16.41 -20.92 -2.60
C THR A 3 -15.45 -20.48 -1.50
N GLU A 4 -14.26 -21.08 -1.45
CA GLU A 4 -13.17 -20.53 -0.65
C GLU A 4 -12.99 -19.06 -1.08
N PRO A 5 -12.80 -18.13 -0.14
CA PRO A 5 -12.51 -16.75 -0.49
C PRO A 5 -11.27 -16.75 -1.40
N ALA A 6 -11.34 -16.04 -2.52
CA ALA A 6 -10.21 -15.91 -3.42
C ALA A 6 -8.96 -15.53 -2.61
N ARG A 7 -7.98 -16.42 -2.58
CA ARG A 7 -6.75 -16.23 -1.81
C ARG A 7 -6.03 -15.04 -2.43
N GLY A 8 -5.83 -13.98 -1.65
CA GLY A 8 -5.05 -12.83 -2.09
C GLY A 8 -3.64 -13.26 -2.51
N GLN A 9 -3.11 -12.61 -3.55
CA GLN A 9 -1.85 -12.99 -4.18
C GLN A 9 -0.72 -12.03 -3.78
N ILE A 10 0.44 -12.54 -3.38
CA ILE A 10 1.60 -11.71 -3.01
C ILE A 10 2.48 -11.44 -4.23
N TYR A 11 2.88 -12.48 -4.96
CA TYR A 11 3.78 -12.40 -6.12
C TYR A 11 3.04 -12.61 -7.44
N ASP A 12 3.51 -11.96 -8.50
CA ASP A 12 2.96 -12.16 -9.84
C ASP A 12 3.22 -13.59 -10.36
N GLY A 13 2.28 -14.11 -11.17
CA GLY A 13 2.35 -15.43 -11.80
C GLY A 13 2.32 -16.57 -10.79
N ASP A 14 3.18 -17.58 -10.98
CA ASP A 14 3.31 -18.74 -10.09
C ASP A 14 4.16 -18.45 -8.83
N GLY A 15 4.47 -17.17 -8.57
CA GLY A 15 5.39 -16.77 -7.50
C GLY A 15 4.99 -17.29 -6.11
N ASP A 16 3.72 -17.19 -5.72
CA ASP A 16 3.27 -17.68 -4.41
C ASP A 16 3.53 -19.18 -4.24
N GLN A 17 3.28 -19.99 -5.28
CA GLN A 17 3.51 -21.44 -5.25
C GLN A 17 5.00 -21.79 -5.14
N LEU A 18 5.86 -21.06 -5.86
CA LEU A 18 7.32 -21.24 -5.79
C LEU A 18 7.85 -20.94 -4.37
N MET A 19 7.22 -20.00 -3.67
CA MET A 19 7.62 -19.56 -2.34
C MET A 19 6.98 -20.37 -1.21
N GLU A 20 5.92 -21.14 -1.49
CA GLU A 20 5.19 -22.01 -0.55
C GLU A 20 5.82 -23.41 -0.38
N GLY A 21 6.87 -23.75 -1.14
CA GLY A 21 7.60 -25.03 -1.04
C GLY A 21 8.30 -25.28 0.30
N VAL A 22 8.01 -24.50 1.34
CA VAL A 22 8.63 -24.52 2.67
C VAL A 22 7.52 -24.70 3.73
N ASP A 23 7.27 -25.96 4.13
CA ASP A 23 6.16 -26.42 4.98
C ASP A 23 6.14 -25.82 6.41
N HIS A 24 5.29 -24.81 6.70
CA HIS A 24 5.30 -24.09 7.98
C HIS A 24 3.93 -23.55 8.48
N ASN A 25 3.71 -23.66 9.81
CA ASN A 25 2.61 -23.03 10.58
C ASN A 25 2.70 -21.49 10.63
N ASP A 26 1.57 -20.81 10.88
CA ASP A 26 1.33 -19.37 11.19
C ASP A 26 2.58 -18.52 11.50
N ARG A 27 3.39 -18.23 10.49
CA ARG A 27 4.58 -17.38 10.61
C ARG A 27 4.90 -16.70 9.29
N ILE A 28 5.35 -15.45 9.36
CA ILE A 28 5.90 -14.73 8.22
C ILE A 28 7.38 -15.10 8.08
N ILE A 29 7.80 -15.55 6.90
CA ILE A 29 9.19 -15.88 6.61
C ILE A 29 9.80 -14.74 5.81
N ILE A 30 10.64 -13.93 6.46
CA ILE A 30 11.34 -12.82 5.80
C ILE A 30 12.60 -13.35 5.14
N LEU A 31 12.70 -13.15 3.84
CA LEU A 31 13.82 -13.58 3.01
C LEU A 31 14.86 -12.46 2.89
N PRO A 32 16.17 -12.80 2.96
CA PRO A 32 17.22 -11.83 2.75
C PRO A 32 17.33 -11.46 1.26
N ASP A 33 17.58 -10.18 0.97
CA ASP A 33 17.70 -9.71 -0.42
C ASP A 33 18.95 -10.25 -1.15
N SER A 34 20.04 -10.54 -0.42
CA SER A 34 21.20 -11.26 -0.96
C SER A 34 22.11 -11.76 0.17
N SER A 35 22.89 -12.80 -0.12
CA SER A 35 23.96 -13.33 0.74
C SER A 35 25.27 -12.55 0.64
N GLU A 36 25.40 -11.63 -0.32
CA GLU A 36 26.61 -10.84 -0.54
C GLU A 36 26.64 -9.62 0.40
N GLY A 37 27.50 -9.71 1.41
CA GLY A 37 27.48 -8.86 2.59
C GLY A 37 27.59 -7.35 2.36
N ARG A 38 26.95 -6.60 3.28
CA ARG A 38 27.26 -5.23 3.76
C ARG A 38 27.63 -4.13 2.75
N LYS A 39 27.43 -4.31 1.45
CA LYS A 39 27.56 -3.21 0.49
C LYS A 39 26.31 -2.33 0.61
N GLN A 40 26.50 -1.04 0.92
CA GLN A 40 25.40 -0.09 0.99
C GLN A 40 24.74 -0.03 -0.38
N ASP A 41 23.45 -0.39 -0.44
CA ASP A 41 22.67 -0.28 -1.68
C ASP A 41 22.47 1.21 -1.99
N PRO A 42 23.00 1.73 -3.11
CA PRO A 42 22.81 3.13 -3.49
C PRO A 42 21.39 3.40 -4.00
N THR A 43 20.59 2.36 -4.24
CA THR A 43 19.25 2.46 -4.83
C THR A 43 18.22 2.69 -3.73
N GLU A 44 17.46 3.79 -3.82
CA GLU A 44 16.29 3.97 -2.96
C GLU A 44 15.27 2.87 -3.29
N ARG A 45 14.87 2.11 -2.27
CA ARG A 45 13.88 1.02 -2.35
C ARG A 45 12.66 1.32 -1.50
N LEU A 46 11.52 0.73 -1.85
CA LEU A 46 10.39 0.63 -0.92
C LEU A 46 10.77 -0.32 0.21
N ARG A 47 10.41 0.03 1.44
CA ARG A 47 10.52 -0.89 2.59
C ARG A 47 9.13 -1.43 2.90
N ILE A 48 9.04 -2.73 3.10
CA ILE A 48 7.79 -3.41 3.39
C ILE A 48 7.78 -3.75 4.89
N MET A 49 6.81 -3.18 5.61
CA MET A 49 6.78 -3.17 7.08
C MET A 49 6.06 -4.40 7.64
N TRP A 50 6.60 -5.59 7.34
CA TRP A 50 6.05 -6.86 7.82
C TRP A 50 6.01 -6.92 9.36
N GLY A 51 4.86 -7.31 9.92
CA GLY A 51 4.66 -7.46 11.37
C GLY A 51 4.69 -6.14 12.16
N HIS A 52 4.61 -4.98 11.50
CA HIS A 52 4.52 -3.68 12.14
C HIS A 52 3.10 -3.13 12.07
N TRP A 53 2.71 -2.38 13.10
CA TRP A 53 1.39 -1.76 13.21
C TRP A 53 1.48 -0.27 12.84
N LEU A 54 0.89 0.08 11.69
CA LEU A 54 0.96 1.44 11.14
C LEU A 54 0.42 2.50 12.10
N LEU A 55 -0.70 2.23 12.78
CA LEU A 55 -1.31 3.20 13.70
C LEU A 55 -0.37 3.54 14.86
N ASP A 56 0.29 2.54 15.46
CA ASP A 56 1.26 2.76 16.53
C ASP A 56 2.45 3.60 16.05
N ASP A 57 2.97 3.32 14.85
CA ASP A 57 4.09 4.08 14.29
C ASP A 57 3.70 5.52 13.91
N LEU A 58 2.47 5.76 13.47
CA LEU A 58 1.93 7.11 13.23
C LEU A 58 1.78 7.90 14.53
N LEU A 59 1.20 7.30 15.57
CA LEU A 59 1.05 7.91 16.90
C LEU A 59 2.41 8.19 17.57
N ALA A 60 3.42 7.36 17.29
CA ALA A 60 4.80 7.58 17.70
C ALA A 60 5.55 8.63 16.87
N ASN A 61 4.87 9.35 15.95
CA ASN A 61 5.45 10.38 15.08
C ASN A 61 6.60 9.89 14.19
N ARG A 62 6.61 8.60 13.81
CA ARG A 62 7.66 8.05 12.94
C ARG A 62 7.47 8.47 11.48
N TYR A 63 6.23 8.80 11.11
CA TYR A 63 5.85 9.30 9.81
C TYR A 63 5.13 10.62 9.94
N ARG A 64 5.47 11.58 9.07
CA ARG A 64 4.75 12.86 8.97
C ARG A 64 3.73 12.88 7.84
N SER A 65 3.86 11.94 6.90
CA SER A 65 2.95 11.78 5.77
C SER A 65 2.48 10.35 5.65
N LEU A 66 1.18 10.18 5.43
CA LEU A 66 0.52 8.90 5.18
C LEU A 66 -0.18 8.95 3.83
N VAL A 67 -0.10 7.88 3.06
CA VAL A 67 -0.88 7.68 1.83
C VAL A 67 -1.95 6.62 2.07
N CYS A 68 -3.19 6.91 1.67
CA CYS A 68 -4.31 5.95 1.73
C CYS A 68 -5.36 6.23 0.65
N ALA A 69 -6.35 5.35 0.50
CA ALA A 69 -7.49 5.59 -0.36
C ALA A 69 -8.65 6.28 0.37
N VAL A 70 -9.44 7.08 -0.35
CA VAL A 70 -10.74 7.62 0.05
C VAL A 70 -11.72 7.59 -1.13
N ASN A 71 -13.01 7.67 -0.85
CA ASN A 71 -14.06 7.84 -1.87
C ASN A 71 -15.06 8.94 -1.47
N ALA A 72 -15.99 9.26 -2.38
CA ALA A 72 -17.00 10.31 -2.18
C ALA A 72 -18.29 9.82 -1.50
N ASP A 73 -18.40 8.51 -1.26
CA ASP A 73 -19.64 7.84 -0.87
C ASP A 73 -19.66 7.51 0.63
N ASP A 74 -18.68 6.73 1.09
CA ASP A 74 -18.55 6.24 2.45
C ASP A 74 -17.08 5.93 2.81
N ASN A 75 -16.57 6.61 3.84
CA ASN A 75 -15.24 6.37 4.41
C ASN A 75 -15.29 5.87 5.87
N SER A 76 -16.44 5.47 6.41
CA SER A 76 -16.64 5.01 7.80
C SER A 76 -15.67 3.90 8.23
N HIS A 77 -15.38 2.97 7.32
CA HIS A 77 -14.49 1.83 7.57
C HIS A 77 -13.07 2.07 7.04
N GLY A 78 -12.80 3.25 6.47
CA GLY A 78 -11.50 3.59 5.90
C GLY A 78 -10.45 3.82 6.99
N PHE A 79 -9.18 3.57 6.65
CA PHE A 79 -8.05 3.79 7.55
C PHE A 79 -7.99 5.25 8.04
N ILE A 80 -8.30 6.21 7.16
CA ILE A 80 -8.29 7.65 7.50
C ILE A 80 -9.26 8.00 8.63
N THR A 81 -10.44 7.34 8.69
CA THR A 81 -11.43 7.56 9.74
C THR A 81 -10.94 6.97 11.07
N GLN A 82 -10.38 5.75 11.04
CA GLN A 82 -9.76 5.15 12.22
C GLN A 82 -8.62 6.02 12.79
N LEU A 83 -7.80 6.60 11.92
CA LEU A 83 -6.74 7.53 12.34
C LEU A 83 -7.32 8.81 12.95
N ALA A 84 -8.35 9.38 12.33
CA ALA A 84 -9.01 10.58 12.83
C ALA A 84 -9.62 10.37 14.23
N ASP A 85 -10.24 9.21 14.47
CA ASP A 85 -10.83 8.86 15.78
C ASP A 85 -9.77 8.68 16.88
N LEU A 86 -8.57 8.22 16.52
CA LEU A 86 -7.46 8.03 17.45
C LEU A 86 -6.70 9.32 17.75
N LEU A 87 -6.78 10.33 16.90
CA LEU A 87 -6.11 11.61 17.06
C LEU A 87 -7.05 12.63 17.70
N PRO A 88 -6.95 12.92 19.02
CA PRO A 88 -7.94 13.75 19.72
C PRO A 88 -8.01 15.20 19.23
N THR A 89 -6.94 15.67 18.58
CA THR A 89 -6.82 17.02 18.02
C THR A 89 -7.26 17.10 16.54
N SER A 90 -7.61 15.98 15.92
CA SER A 90 -8.09 15.95 14.55
C SER A 90 -9.38 16.74 14.41
N GLN A 91 -9.41 17.68 13.46
CA GLN A 91 -10.65 18.37 13.07
C GLN A 91 -11.50 17.53 12.11
N TRP A 92 -10.94 16.41 11.65
CA TRP A 92 -11.59 15.48 10.74
C TRP A 92 -12.36 14.42 11.53
N SER A 93 -13.56 14.15 11.04
CA SER A 93 -14.42 13.01 11.35
C SER A 93 -14.77 12.30 10.06
N GLU A 94 -15.27 11.06 10.14
CA GLU A 94 -15.84 10.32 9.01
C GLU A 94 -16.68 11.22 8.08
N LYS A 95 -17.65 11.91 8.68
CA LYS A 95 -18.62 12.74 7.95
C LYS A 95 -17.92 13.85 7.19
N THR A 96 -17.04 14.59 7.86
CA THR A 96 -16.31 15.71 7.23
C THR A 96 -15.31 15.23 6.18
N ILE A 97 -14.71 14.05 6.33
CA ILE A 97 -13.81 13.45 5.34
C ILE A 97 -14.60 13.14 4.07
N THR A 98 -15.72 12.44 4.21
CA THR A 98 -16.58 12.04 3.10
C THR A 98 -17.20 13.26 2.41
N ASP A 99 -17.71 14.22 3.19
CA ASP A 99 -18.25 15.47 2.66
C ASP A 99 -17.18 16.25 1.88
N TYR A 100 -15.95 16.35 2.40
CA TYR A 100 -14.87 17.04 1.71
C TYR A 100 -14.46 16.32 0.42
N ALA A 101 -14.31 15.00 0.46
CA ALA A 101 -14.03 14.17 -0.71
C ALA A 101 -15.09 14.34 -1.81
N ARG A 102 -16.37 14.39 -1.44
CA ARG A 102 -17.49 14.58 -2.37
C ARG A 102 -17.43 15.89 -3.17
N HIS A 103 -16.85 16.95 -2.59
CA HIS A 103 -16.70 18.23 -3.30
C HIS A 103 -15.51 18.24 -4.29
N LEU A 104 -14.57 17.30 -4.15
CA LEU A 104 -13.32 17.27 -4.90
C LEU A 104 -13.26 16.14 -5.94
N VAL A 105 -14.17 15.17 -5.84
CA VAL A 105 -14.23 14.04 -6.77
C VAL A 105 -14.41 14.52 -8.21
N GLN A 106 -13.71 13.85 -9.13
CA GLN A 106 -13.78 14.13 -10.56
C GLN A 106 -14.30 12.88 -11.31
N PRO A 107 -15.00 13.07 -12.44
CA PRO A 107 -15.35 11.96 -13.31
C PRO A 107 -14.10 11.41 -14.00
N ASN A 108 -13.93 10.10 -14.00
CA ASN A 108 -12.85 9.37 -14.71
C ASN A 108 -11.40 9.81 -14.41
N THR A 109 -11.17 10.57 -13.34
CA THR A 109 -9.82 11.03 -13.00
C THR A 109 -9.65 11.02 -11.49
N MET A 110 -8.65 10.28 -11.02
CA MET A 110 -8.33 10.23 -9.61
C MET A 110 -7.61 11.52 -9.20
N THR A 111 -7.89 11.98 -7.99
CA THR A 111 -7.26 13.18 -7.42
C THR A 111 -6.58 12.84 -6.10
N VAL A 112 -5.50 13.56 -5.78
CA VAL A 112 -4.85 13.48 -4.46
C VAL A 112 -5.42 14.58 -3.58
N VAL A 113 -6.10 14.20 -2.50
CA VAL A 113 -6.70 15.10 -1.53
C VAL A 113 -5.86 15.12 -0.26
N LYS A 114 -5.61 16.32 0.27
CA LYS A 114 -4.80 16.51 1.47
C LYS A 114 -5.68 16.68 2.69
N PHE A 115 -5.49 15.85 3.71
CA PHE A 115 -6.10 16.02 5.03
C PHE A 115 -5.01 16.27 6.06
N ASP A 116 -5.06 17.42 6.71
CA ASP A 116 -4.13 17.75 7.81
C ASP A 116 -4.72 17.27 9.14
N MET A 117 -4.14 16.22 9.71
CA MET A 117 -4.56 15.62 10.98
C MET A 117 -3.60 15.98 12.12
N ASP A 118 -3.05 17.20 12.10
CA ASP A 118 -2.16 17.76 13.12
C ASP A 118 -0.80 17.05 13.23
N ALA A 119 -0.76 15.83 13.76
CA ALA A 119 0.43 15.00 13.89
C ALA A 119 0.84 14.32 12.57
N VAL A 120 -0.12 14.08 11.68
CA VAL A 120 0.09 13.37 10.41
C VAL A 120 -0.62 14.14 9.31
N GLU A 121 0.04 14.30 8.16
CA GLU A 121 -0.64 14.71 6.95
C GLU A 121 -1.02 13.49 6.11
N VAL A 122 -2.29 13.36 5.76
CA VAL A 122 -2.77 12.31 4.87
C VAL A 122 -2.86 12.84 3.44
N LEU A 123 -2.18 12.16 2.53
CA LEU A 123 -2.26 12.32 1.08
C LEU A 123 -3.16 11.21 0.53
N ALA A 124 -4.45 11.49 0.43
CA ALA A 124 -5.44 10.49 0.11
C ALA A 124 -5.71 10.41 -1.40
N LEU A 125 -5.68 9.20 -1.96
CA LEU A 125 -6.08 8.94 -3.34
C LEU A 125 -7.59 8.83 -3.40
N LEU A 126 -8.26 9.78 -4.07
CA LEU A 126 -9.71 9.86 -4.18
C LEU A 126 -10.21 9.15 -5.44
N ARG A 127 -10.93 8.03 -5.24
CA ARG A 127 -11.54 7.25 -6.33
C ARG A 127 -12.39 8.14 -7.26
N PRO A 128 -12.25 8.03 -8.60
CA PRO A 128 -13.13 8.72 -9.55
C PRO A 128 -14.60 8.38 -9.33
N SER A 129 -15.52 9.31 -9.63
CA SER A 129 -16.96 9.09 -9.39
C SER A 129 -17.59 8.03 -10.30
N GLU A 130 -17.07 7.89 -11.52
CA GLU A 130 -17.59 6.95 -12.53
C GLU A 130 -16.92 5.57 -12.44
N HIS A 131 -15.98 5.38 -11.52
CA HIS A 131 -15.29 4.11 -11.32
C HIS A 131 -15.84 3.41 -10.09
N GLU A 132 -16.19 2.13 -10.23
CA GLU A 132 -16.59 1.29 -9.10
C GLU A 132 -15.41 0.99 -8.16
N HIS A 133 -14.21 0.85 -8.72
CA HIS A 133 -12.98 0.50 -8.01
C HIS A 133 -11.85 1.46 -8.42
N LEU A 134 -10.79 1.54 -7.60
CA LEU A 134 -9.55 2.16 -8.05
C LEU A 134 -8.86 1.22 -9.04
N ALA A 135 -8.36 1.75 -10.15
CA ALA A 135 -7.52 0.96 -11.05
C ALA A 135 -6.04 1.01 -10.63
N VAL A 136 -5.25 0.02 -11.05
CA VAL A 136 -3.77 0.07 -10.92
C VAL A 136 -3.19 1.32 -11.61
N GLU A 137 -3.77 1.74 -12.73
CA GLU A 137 -3.35 2.97 -13.41
C GLU A 137 -3.69 4.24 -12.60
N ASP A 138 -4.83 4.25 -11.90
CA ASP A 138 -5.15 5.32 -10.95
C ASP A 138 -4.07 5.33 -9.86
N LEU A 139 -3.75 4.18 -9.28
CA LEU A 139 -2.71 4.05 -8.26
C LEU A 139 -1.37 4.65 -8.72
N HIS A 140 -0.89 4.23 -9.90
CA HIS A 140 0.36 4.73 -10.48
C HIS A 140 0.35 6.27 -10.65
N HIS A 141 -0.71 6.83 -11.23
CA HIS A 141 -0.85 8.28 -11.35
C HIS A 141 -0.86 9.00 -9.99
N GLY A 142 -1.50 8.41 -8.99
CA GLY A 142 -1.61 8.98 -7.65
C GLY A 142 -0.28 9.07 -6.97
N TYR A 143 0.49 7.99 -7.01
CA TYR A 143 1.82 7.96 -6.43
C TYR A 143 2.79 8.89 -7.13
N LYS A 144 2.59 9.19 -8.42
CA LYS A 144 3.40 10.18 -9.11
C LYS A 144 3.16 11.58 -8.55
N ILE A 145 1.89 11.95 -8.33
CA ILE A 145 1.51 13.22 -7.70
C ILE A 145 2.01 13.27 -6.24
N VAL A 146 1.75 12.22 -5.46
CA VAL A 146 2.17 12.09 -4.06
C VAL A 146 3.69 12.24 -3.94
N THR A 147 4.46 11.58 -4.81
CA THR A 147 5.92 11.65 -4.80
C THR A 147 6.41 13.09 -5.03
N GLU A 148 5.81 13.80 -5.99
CA GLU A 148 6.11 15.21 -6.22
C GLU A 148 5.75 16.10 -5.02
N MET A 149 4.61 15.82 -4.37
CA MET A 149 4.21 16.54 -3.15
C MET A 149 5.17 16.31 -1.99
N ILE A 150 5.62 15.08 -1.79
CA ILE A 150 6.58 14.73 -0.72
C ILE A 150 7.95 15.36 -1.00
N ARG A 151 8.45 15.28 -2.24
CA ARG A 151 9.77 15.82 -2.63
C ARG A 151 9.89 17.33 -2.44
N ARG A 152 8.79 18.06 -2.59
CA ARG A 152 8.77 19.53 -2.45
C ARG A 152 8.73 20.00 -0.99
N ARG A 153 8.64 19.11 0.00
CA ARG A 153 8.57 19.50 1.41
C ARG A 153 9.96 19.70 2.05
N PRO A 154 10.19 20.84 2.71
CA PRO A 154 11.36 21.00 3.57
C PRO A 154 11.24 20.15 4.84
N GLY A 155 12.35 19.58 5.32
CA GLY A 155 12.38 18.77 6.55
C GLY A 155 11.88 17.33 6.41
N ARG A 156 12.15 16.69 5.25
CA ARG A 156 11.73 15.32 4.87
C ARG A 156 11.79 14.33 6.03
N MET A 157 10.62 14.02 6.59
CA MET A 157 10.40 12.84 7.42
C MET A 157 9.95 11.67 6.54
N PRO A 158 10.12 10.42 7.01
CA PRO A 158 9.60 9.25 6.29
C PRO A 158 8.11 9.39 5.99
N SER A 159 7.70 8.85 4.83
CA SER A 159 6.29 8.68 4.48
C SER A 159 5.91 7.21 4.56
N ALA A 160 4.71 6.92 5.05
CA ALA A 160 4.13 5.60 5.02
C ALA A 160 2.98 5.53 4.02
N SER A 161 2.65 4.32 3.59
CA SER A 161 1.45 4.02 2.83
C SER A 161 0.77 2.75 3.34
N VAL A 162 -0.56 2.75 3.36
CA VAL A 162 -1.35 1.52 3.51
C VAL A 162 -1.29 0.68 2.24
N CYS A 163 -1.43 -0.64 2.37
CA CYS A 163 -1.76 -1.46 1.23
C CYS A 163 -3.23 -1.24 0.81
N PHE A 164 -3.47 -1.28 -0.49
CA PHE A 164 -4.79 -1.06 -1.09
C PHE A 164 -5.54 -2.38 -1.32
N LEU A 165 -4.89 -3.52 -1.06
CA LEU A 165 -5.48 -4.86 -1.22
C LEU A 165 -6.32 -5.25 0.00
N GLY A 166 -7.38 -6.03 -0.23
CA GLY A 166 -8.35 -6.42 0.78
C GLY A 166 -9.20 -5.25 1.29
N ALA A 167 -9.16 -4.10 0.63
CA ALA A 167 -9.93 -2.92 1.00
C ALA A 167 -11.41 -3.11 0.61
N HIS A 168 -12.33 -2.92 1.56
CA HIS A 168 -13.77 -3.10 1.27
C HIS A 168 -14.38 -1.93 0.48
N ALA A 169 -14.06 -0.68 0.86
CA ALA A 169 -14.67 0.51 0.25
C ALA A 169 -13.90 1.04 -0.97
N ASN A 170 -12.58 0.81 -1.00
CA ASN A 170 -11.67 1.28 -2.04
C ASN A 170 -10.90 0.09 -2.64
N VAL A 171 -11.65 -0.90 -3.13
CA VAL A 171 -11.08 -2.06 -3.82
C VAL A 171 -10.17 -1.56 -4.95
N LEU A 172 -9.00 -2.17 -5.05
CA LEU A 172 -8.08 -1.97 -6.16
C LEU A 172 -8.29 -3.09 -7.18
N SER A 173 -8.47 -2.75 -8.44
CA SER A 173 -8.63 -3.69 -9.53
C SER A 173 -7.57 -3.50 -10.61
N ASP A 174 -7.16 -4.59 -11.23
CA ASP A 174 -6.35 -4.61 -12.45
C ASP A 174 -7.20 -4.42 -13.72
N ASP A 175 -6.56 -4.50 -14.89
CA ASP A 175 -7.21 -4.39 -16.20
C ASP A 175 -8.23 -5.52 -16.46
N GLY A 176 -8.12 -6.64 -15.74
CA GLY A 176 -9.05 -7.76 -15.78
C GLY A 176 -10.24 -7.62 -14.82
N GLY A 177 -10.28 -6.55 -14.01
CA GLY A 177 -11.29 -6.34 -12.97
C GLY A 177 -11.07 -7.22 -11.73
N ALA A 178 -9.93 -7.90 -11.61
CA ALA A 178 -9.56 -8.69 -10.44
C ALA A 178 -8.69 -7.86 -9.48
N GLU A 179 -8.63 -8.27 -8.21
CA GLU A 179 -7.68 -7.65 -7.27
C GLU A 179 -6.24 -8.04 -7.67
N PRO A 180 -5.33 -7.06 -7.87
CA PRO A 180 -3.97 -7.35 -8.33
C PRO A 180 -3.12 -7.99 -7.22
N SER A 181 -1.98 -8.57 -7.60
CA SER A 181 -0.98 -9.03 -6.63
C SER A 181 -0.35 -7.87 -5.85
N PHE A 182 0.22 -8.17 -4.70
CA PHE A 182 0.99 -7.18 -3.94
C PHE A 182 2.22 -6.68 -4.71
N GLU A 183 2.86 -7.54 -5.49
CA GLU A 183 3.96 -7.17 -6.38
C GLU A 183 3.54 -6.13 -7.42
N THR A 184 2.36 -6.29 -8.03
CA THR A 184 1.81 -5.32 -8.98
C THR A 184 1.55 -3.97 -8.31
N VAL A 185 1.03 -3.96 -7.08
CA VAL A 185 0.86 -2.73 -6.28
C VAL A 185 2.20 -2.05 -6.00
N LEU A 186 3.18 -2.80 -5.53
CA LEU A 186 4.52 -2.28 -5.23
C LEU A 186 5.23 -1.75 -6.48
N ARG A 187 5.07 -2.43 -7.61
CA ARG A 187 5.58 -2.00 -8.93
C ARG A 187 4.99 -0.66 -9.33
N ALA A 188 3.66 -0.52 -9.30
CA ALA A 188 2.98 0.73 -9.62
C ALA A 188 3.45 1.89 -8.73
N MET A 189 3.65 1.65 -7.43
CA MET A 189 4.18 2.64 -6.49
C MET A 189 5.63 3.02 -6.81
N TYR A 190 6.49 2.02 -7.05
CA TYR A 190 7.91 2.21 -7.30
C TYR A 190 8.18 2.91 -8.62
N ASP A 191 7.48 2.54 -9.68
CA ASP A 191 7.61 3.13 -11.02
C ASP A 191 7.11 4.58 -11.04
N ALA A 192 6.10 4.88 -10.22
CA ALA A 192 5.64 6.25 -9.96
C ALA A 192 6.64 7.10 -9.16
N GLY A 193 7.73 6.50 -8.66
CA GLY A 193 8.82 7.18 -7.95
C GLY A 193 8.69 7.21 -6.43
N TYR A 194 7.68 6.54 -5.85
CA TYR A 194 7.50 6.48 -4.40
C TYR A 194 8.59 5.62 -3.76
N ARG A 195 9.13 6.07 -2.63
CA ARG A 195 10.23 5.42 -1.89
C ARG A 195 9.99 5.38 -0.37
N GLY A 196 8.72 5.51 0.03
CA GLY A 196 8.32 5.41 1.42
C GLY A 196 8.17 3.96 1.89
N ASP A 197 7.66 3.83 3.12
CA ASP A 197 7.38 2.54 3.73
C ASP A 197 5.96 2.10 3.37
N VAL A 198 5.79 0.81 3.09
CA VAL A 198 4.51 0.22 2.71
C VAL A 198 4.10 -0.80 3.77
N TYR A 199 2.91 -0.61 4.32
CA TYR A 199 2.33 -1.54 5.30
C TYR A 199 1.44 -2.56 4.58
N PRO A 200 1.76 -3.86 4.65
CA PRO A 200 0.99 -4.92 4.00
C PRO A 200 -0.46 -4.96 4.47
N SER A 201 -1.34 -5.57 3.65
CA SER A 201 -2.73 -5.81 4.05
C SER A 201 -2.80 -6.79 5.23
N PRO A 202 -3.81 -6.69 6.12
CA PRO A 202 -3.91 -7.54 7.30
C PRO A 202 -3.86 -9.05 7.01
N TRP A 203 -4.48 -9.50 5.91
CA TRP A 203 -4.49 -10.92 5.53
C TRP A 203 -3.10 -11.47 5.18
N MET A 204 -2.17 -10.60 4.74
CA MET A 204 -0.81 -11.01 4.39
C MET A 204 0.04 -11.35 5.61
N TRP A 205 -0.39 -10.95 6.81
CA TRP A 205 0.35 -11.26 8.04
C TRP A 205 0.21 -12.72 8.45
N SER A 206 -0.79 -13.41 7.92
CA SER A 206 -0.99 -14.86 8.03
C SER A 206 -0.58 -15.61 6.76
N ALA A 207 0.10 -14.97 5.82
CA ALA A 207 0.55 -15.65 4.60
C ALA A 207 1.64 -16.68 4.95
N THR A 208 1.52 -17.86 4.37
CA THR A 208 2.51 -18.95 4.48
C THR A 208 3.68 -18.80 3.50
N THR A 209 3.49 -17.97 2.47
CA THR A 209 4.46 -17.64 1.43
C THR A 209 5.65 -16.86 2.00
N GLY A 210 6.89 -17.21 1.63
CA GLY A 210 8.07 -16.44 2.00
C GLY A 210 8.06 -15.04 1.36
N VAL A 211 8.37 -13.99 2.13
CA VAL A 211 8.26 -12.58 1.71
C VAL A 211 9.58 -11.83 1.77
N PHE A 212 9.81 -10.91 0.83
CA PHE A 212 10.94 -9.97 0.90
C PHE A 212 10.57 -8.70 1.67
N ALA A 213 11.56 -8.10 2.33
CA ALA A 213 11.35 -6.87 3.12
C ALA A 213 11.45 -5.58 2.29
N ARG A 214 11.83 -5.67 1.01
CA ARG A 214 12.07 -4.50 0.14
C ARG A 214 11.61 -4.77 -1.28
N TYR A 215 11.24 -3.72 -1.99
CA TYR A 215 10.95 -3.74 -3.43
C TYR A 215 11.82 -2.68 -4.16
N PRO A 216 12.41 -2.98 -5.34
CA PRO A 216 12.23 -4.18 -6.17
C PRO A 216 12.75 -5.46 -5.50
N PHE A 217 12.09 -6.58 -5.79
CA PHE A 217 12.52 -7.88 -5.30
C PHE A 217 13.86 -8.30 -5.93
N PRO A 218 14.64 -9.18 -5.28
CA PRO A 218 15.93 -9.61 -5.82
C PRO A 218 15.79 -10.43 -7.12
N ASP A 219 16.81 -10.36 -7.98
CA ASP A 219 16.90 -11.13 -9.23
C ASP A 219 16.77 -12.65 -9.04
N SER A 220 17.01 -13.17 -7.82
CA SER A 220 16.80 -14.57 -7.51
C SER A 220 15.36 -15.01 -7.74
N LEU A 221 14.37 -14.12 -7.51
CA LEU A 221 12.97 -14.42 -7.76
C LEU A 221 12.70 -14.60 -9.26
N GLU A 222 13.27 -13.75 -10.12
CA GLU A 222 13.17 -13.90 -11.57
C GLU A 222 13.84 -15.18 -12.06
N ARG A 223 15.03 -15.52 -11.54
CA ARG A 223 15.68 -16.80 -11.85
C ARG A 223 14.84 -18.01 -11.45
N MET A 224 14.15 -17.94 -10.32
CA MET A 224 13.22 -18.99 -9.89
C MET A 224 12.02 -19.11 -10.84
N ARG A 225 11.46 -17.98 -11.31
CA ARG A 225 10.38 -17.96 -12.33
C ARG A 225 10.81 -18.60 -13.64
N GLU A 226 12.07 -18.42 -14.04
CA GLU A 226 12.65 -19.02 -15.25
C GLU A 226 12.98 -20.53 -15.08
N GLY A 227 12.78 -21.10 -13.90
CA GLY A 227 13.09 -22.51 -13.60
C GLY A 227 14.56 -22.78 -13.29
N GLY A 228 15.35 -21.74 -12.99
CA GLY A 228 16.75 -21.87 -12.61
C GLY A 228 16.92 -22.27 -11.14
N PHE A 229 17.46 -23.47 -10.91
CA PHE A 229 18.09 -23.88 -9.66
C PHE A 229 19.60 -24.04 -9.86
#